data_AF-A0A7S2P928-F1
#
_entry.id   AF-A0A7S2P928-F1
#
_cell.length_a   1.000
_cell.length_b   1.000
_cell.length_c   1.000
_cell.angle_alpha   90.00
_cell.angle_beta   90.00
_cell.angle_gamma   90.00
#
_symmetry.space_group_name_H-M   'P 1'
#
loop_
_entity.id
_entity.type
_entity.pdbx_description
1 polymer ?
#
loop_
_entity_poly.entity_id
_entity_poly.type
_entity_poly.pdbx_seq_one_letter_code
_entity_poly.pdbx_strand_id
1 'polypeptide(L)'
;PPVLRRLPTACAPHADGAALRLAAPLGARVLDLEWVHVSPLGLCGPGGACPKAARAAPECLRSAGGGMLIDAAGELITAGDVADVDDRWDTEVVSRMWAGEAPFRLVVREAAAGDTLPVCKELAGLGLMRAYGRSEALARELGVP
;
A
#
# COMPACT_ATOMS: atom_id res chain seq x y z
N PRO A 1 17.13 -2.81 -9.91
CA PRO A 1 16.92 -1.71 -10.89
C PRO A 1 16.98 -0.31 -10.23
N PRO A 2 17.45 0.74 -10.92
CA PRO A 2 17.61 2.10 -10.37
C PRO A 2 16.34 2.70 -9.78
N VAL A 3 15.16 2.29 -10.27
CA VAL A 3 13.85 2.76 -9.79
C VAL A 3 13.52 2.23 -8.39
N LEU A 4 13.83 0.96 -8.09
CA LEU A 4 13.53 0.35 -6.78
C LEU A 4 14.29 1.02 -5.63
N ARG A 5 15.49 1.54 -5.88
CA ARG A 5 16.30 2.23 -4.86
C ARG A 5 15.69 3.55 -4.39
N ARG A 6 14.73 4.10 -5.14
CA ARG A 6 14.03 5.35 -4.81
C ARG A 6 12.72 5.11 -4.08
N LEU A 7 12.21 3.87 -4.08
CA LEU A 7 10.99 3.52 -3.37
C LEU A 7 11.23 3.47 -1.86
N PRO A 8 10.25 3.85 -1.04
CA PRO A 8 10.26 3.52 0.37
C PRO A 8 10.15 2.00 0.56
N THR A 9 10.50 1.52 1.75
CA THR A 9 10.41 0.10 2.10
C THR A 9 9.54 -0.11 3.34
N ALA A 10 8.80 -1.22 3.36
CA ALA A 10 8.11 -1.71 4.54
C ALA A 10 8.94 -2.71 5.36
N CYS A 11 10.12 -3.08 4.86
CA CYS A 11 11.04 -3.94 5.58
C CYS A 11 11.62 -3.21 6.80
N ALA A 12 11.84 -3.95 7.88
CA ALA A 12 12.53 -3.42 9.04
C ALA A 12 13.99 -3.04 8.72
N PRO A 13 14.62 -2.11 9.46
CA PRO A 13 15.99 -1.66 9.19
C PRO A 13 17.06 -2.77 9.18
N HIS A 14 16.80 -3.90 9.84
CA HIS A 14 17.70 -5.05 9.92
C HIS A 14 17.51 -6.07 8.78
N ALA A 15 16.58 -5.83 7.84
CA ALA A 15 16.40 -6.65 6.65
C ALA A 15 17.44 -6.28 5.57
N ASP A 16 18.73 -6.42 5.89
CA ASP A 16 19.86 -5.94 5.08
C ASP A 16 20.56 -7.04 4.26
N GLY A 17 20.06 -8.28 4.35
CA GLY A 17 20.61 -9.44 3.67
C GLY A 17 21.86 -10.03 4.34
N ALA A 18 22.12 -9.75 5.62
CA ALA A 18 23.30 -10.28 6.34
C ALA A 18 23.50 -11.80 6.19
N ALA A 19 22.43 -12.59 6.30
CA ALA A 19 22.50 -14.05 6.15
C ALA A 19 22.94 -14.49 4.75
N LEU A 20 22.42 -13.83 3.70
CA LEU A 20 22.82 -14.10 2.31
C LEU A 20 24.30 -13.76 2.08
N ARG A 21 24.77 -12.63 2.64
CA ARG A 21 26.17 -12.20 2.55
C ARG A 21 27.13 -13.17 3.25
N LEU A 22 26.69 -13.81 4.33
CA LEU A 22 27.47 -14.82 5.03
C LEU A 22 27.48 -16.16 4.28
N ALA A 23 26.31 -16.61 3.80
CA ALA A 23 26.15 -17.95 3.25
C ALA A 23 26.68 -18.09 1.81
N ALA A 24 26.54 -17.08 0.95
CA ALA A 24 26.94 -17.17 -0.45
C ALA A 24 28.45 -17.43 -0.65
N PRO A 25 29.37 -16.75 0.07
CA PRO A 25 30.81 -17.07 -0.01
C PRO A 25 31.18 -18.46 0.52
N LEU A 26 30.33 -19.06 1.36
CA LEU A 26 30.51 -20.42 1.89
C LEU A 26 29.98 -21.51 0.96
N GLY A 27 29.55 -21.16 -0.26
CA GLY A 27 29.08 -22.10 -1.28
C GLY A 27 27.57 -22.35 -1.26
N ALA A 28 26.78 -21.59 -0.48
CA ALA A 28 25.33 -21.66 -0.56
C ALA A 28 24.84 -21.18 -1.94
N ARG A 29 23.90 -21.92 -2.54
CA ARG A 29 23.24 -21.47 -3.76
C ARG A 29 22.24 -20.36 -3.43
N VAL A 30 22.30 -19.27 -4.17
CA VAL A 30 21.31 -18.19 -4.15
C VAL A 30 20.59 -18.19 -5.48
N LEU A 31 19.26 -18.11 -5.43
CA LEU A 31 18.38 -18.16 -6.59
C LEU A 31 17.45 -16.94 -6.53
N ASP A 32 17.05 -16.46 -7.70
CA ASP A 32 15.97 -15.49 -7.89
C ASP A 32 16.13 -14.15 -7.13
N LEU A 33 17.37 -13.74 -6.82
CA LEU A 33 17.65 -12.48 -6.11
C LEU A 33 17.28 -11.23 -6.91
N GLU A 34 17.07 -11.37 -8.21
CA GLU A 34 16.56 -10.32 -9.10
C GLU A 34 15.07 -10.04 -8.90
N TRP A 35 14.31 -10.98 -8.32
CA TRP A 35 12.87 -10.85 -8.11
C TRP A 35 12.59 -10.16 -6.77
N VAL A 36 12.19 -8.89 -6.85
CA VAL A 36 11.83 -8.06 -5.69
C VAL A 36 10.34 -7.74 -5.77
N HIS A 37 9.58 -8.19 -4.77
CA HIS A 37 8.16 -7.83 -4.64
C HIS A 37 8.00 -6.38 -4.22
N VAL A 38 7.12 -5.66 -4.91
CA VAL A 38 6.74 -4.29 -4.59
C VAL A 38 5.27 -4.32 -4.20
N SER A 39 4.95 -3.94 -2.96
CA SER A 39 3.57 -3.84 -2.52
C SER A 39 2.98 -2.48 -2.91
N PRO A 40 1.74 -2.42 -3.44
CA PRO A 40 1.06 -1.16 -3.70
C PRO A 40 0.57 -0.44 -2.42
N LEU A 41 0.67 -1.09 -1.26
CA LEU A 41 0.06 -0.64 -0.01
C LEU A 41 1.07 -0.11 1.03
N GLY A 42 2.12 0.57 0.59
CA GLY A 42 2.97 1.36 1.48
C GLY A 42 2.26 2.62 1.94
N LEU A 43 1.85 2.70 3.21
CA LEU A 43 1.11 3.84 3.74
C LEU A 43 2.01 5.06 3.92
N CYS A 44 1.49 6.19 3.45
CA CYS A 44 2.07 7.51 3.65
C CYS A 44 1.08 8.39 4.42
N GLY A 45 1.57 9.45 5.07
CA GLY A 45 0.68 10.37 5.76
C GLY A 45 -0.32 11.02 4.78
N PRO A 46 -1.52 11.44 5.23
CA PRO A 46 -2.56 12.04 4.38
C PRO A 46 -2.11 13.26 3.57
N GLY A 47 -1.04 13.94 3.99
CA GLY A 47 -0.42 15.06 3.26
C GLY A 47 0.57 14.64 2.15
N GLY A 48 0.68 13.35 1.82
CA GLY A 48 1.50 12.83 0.71
C GLY A 48 2.98 12.64 1.03
N ALA A 49 3.45 13.01 2.23
CA ALA A 49 4.82 12.74 2.65
C ALA A 49 4.98 11.25 3.01
N CYS A 50 5.70 10.51 2.17
CA CYS A 50 6.07 9.12 2.42
C CYS A 50 7.42 9.05 3.18
N PRO A 51 7.46 8.46 4.39
CA PRO A 51 8.73 8.17 5.05
C PRO A 51 9.51 7.10 4.27
N LYS A 52 10.84 7.10 4.37
CA LYS A 52 11.69 6.04 3.75
C LYS A 52 11.35 4.64 4.26
N ALA A 53 10.96 4.54 5.53
CA ALA A 53 10.38 3.34 6.13
C ALA A 53 8.86 3.54 6.20
N ALA A 54 8.14 3.00 5.21
CA ALA A 54 6.69 3.10 5.13
C ALA A 54 6.05 1.92 5.86
N ARG A 55 4.93 2.15 6.55
CA ARG A 55 4.18 1.03 7.15
C ARG A 55 3.35 0.37 6.06
N ALA A 56 3.44 -0.95 5.91
CA ALA A 56 2.52 -1.66 5.03
C ALA A 56 1.09 -1.58 5.59
N ALA A 57 0.12 -1.31 4.72
CA ALA A 57 -1.28 -1.41 5.11
C ALA A 57 -1.57 -2.87 5.47
N PRO A 58 -2.22 -3.14 6.62
CA PRO A 58 -2.62 -4.49 6.98
C PRO A 58 -3.51 -5.10 5.90
N GLU A 59 -3.26 -6.37 5.57
CA GLU A 59 -4.03 -7.11 4.57
C GLU A 59 -5.53 -7.15 4.89
N CYS A 60 -5.92 -7.07 6.16
CA CYS A 60 -7.34 -7.03 6.55
C CYS A 60 -8.09 -5.81 5.99
N LEU A 61 -7.40 -4.67 5.77
CA LEU A 61 -8.01 -3.51 5.12
C LEU A 61 -8.29 -3.73 3.64
N ARG A 62 -7.62 -4.74 3.06
CA ARG A 62 -7.79 -5.21 1.70
C ARG A 62 -8.97 -6.19 1.62
N SER A 63 -8.98 -7.22 2.48
CA SER A 63 -9.93 -8.34 2.43
C SER A 63 -11.32 -8.08 3.04
N ALA A 64 -11.52 -7.02 3.83
CA ALA A 64 -12.79 -6.74 4.51
C ALA A 64 -13.93 -6.21 3.59
N GLY A 65 -13.82 -6.38 2.26
CA GLY A 65 -14.93 -6.15 1.34
C GLY A 65 -15.38 -4.70 1.17
N GLY A 66 -14.53 -3.73 1.48
CA GLY A 66 -14.87 -2.31 1.26
C GLY A 66 -13.68 -1.36 1.23
N GLY A 67 -12.46 -1.90 1.08
CA GLY A 67 -11.29 -1.13 0.68
C GLY A 67 -11.38 -0.88 -0.83
N MET A 68 -11.27 0.37 -1.25
CA MET A 68 -11.23 0.81 -2.63
C MET A 68 -9.95 1.60 -2.84
N LEU A 69 -9.18 1.27 -3.87
CA LEU A 69 -7.99 2.03 -4.22
C LEU A 69 -8.34 3.02 -5.33
N ILE A 70 -8.23 4.32 -5.04
CA ILE A 70 -8.53 5.40 -5.99
C ILE A 70 -7.27 6.20 -6.32
N ASP A 71 -7.24 6.77 -7.52
CA ASP A 71 -6.19 7.68 -7.97
C ASP A 71 -6.43 9.13 -7.55
N ALA A 72 -5.57 10.04 -8.03
CA ALA A 72 -5.68 11.47 -7.76
C ALA A 72 -6.94 12.12 -8.36
N ALA A 73 -7.52 11.53 -9.42
CA ALA A 73 -8.75 11.98 -10.05
C ALA A 73 -10.01 11.36 -9.39
N GLY A 74 -9.84 10.52 -8.38
CA GLY A 74 -10.94 9.83 -7.69
C GLY A 74 -11.43 8.57 -8.42
N GLU A 75 -10.74 8.15 -9.48
CA GLU A 75 -11.08 6.99 -10.27
C GLU A 75 -10.52 5.71 -9.64
N LEU A 76 -11.24 4.60 -9.81
CA LEU A 76 -10.79 3.32 -9.28
C LEU A 76 -9.59 2.79 -10.04
N ILE A 77 -8.53 2.43 -9.30
CA ILE A 77 -7.35 1.79 -9.89
C ILE A 77 -7.67 0.38 -10.34
N THR A 78 -8.60 -0.34 -9.71
CA THR A 78 -9.03 -1.69 -10.12
C THR A 78 -10.53 -1.77 -10.31
N ALA A 79 -10.98 -2.61 -11.24
CA ALA A 79 -12.39 -2.91 -11.38
C ALA A 79 -12.80 -3.88 -10.26
N GLY A 80 -13.41 -3.37 -9.19
CA GLY A 80 -13.92 -4.16 -8.08
C GLY A 80 -13.32 -3.83 -6.72
N ASP A 81 -13.93 -4.38 -5.67
CA ASP A 81 -13.42 -4.28 -4.30
C ASP A 81 -12.07 -5.00 -4.19
N VAL A 82 -11.22 -4.54 -3.27
CA VAL A 82 -9.91 -5.16 -3.06
C VAL A 82 -10.01 -6.54 -2.36
N ALA A 83 -11.18 -7.16 -2.34
CA ALA A 83 -11.40 -8.51 -1.81
C ALA A 83 -11.34 -9.60 -2.91
N ASP A 84 -11.57 -9.25 -4.18
CA ASP A 84 -11.57 -10.18 -5.33
C ASP A 84 -10.18 -10.30 -5.98
N VAL A 85 -9.19 -10.63 -5.17
CA VAL A 85 -7.75 -10.52 -5.49
C VAL A 85 -7.18 -11.86 -5.94
N ASP A 86 -6.65 -11.96 -7.15
CA ASP A 86 -5.80 -13.09 -7.58
C ASP A 86 -4.30 -12.80 -7.32
N ASP A 87 -3.44 -13.80 -7.53
CA ASP A 87 -1.98 -13.69 -7.34
C ASP A 87 -1.31 -12.60 -8.21
N ARG A 88 -2.04 -12.00 -9.16
CA ARG A 88 -1.53 -10.98 -10.10
C ARG A 88 -1.97 -9.57 -9.74
N TRP A 89 -2.90 -9.40 -8.81
CA TRP A 89 -3.44 -8.08 -8.44
C TRP A 89 -2.35 -7.09 -8.01
N ASP A 90 -1.38 -7.51 -7.20
CA ASP A 90 -0.27 -6.64 -6.79
C ASP A 90 0.49 -6.12 -8.03
N THR A 91 0.70 -6.97 -9.03
CA THR A 91 1.38 -6.60 -10.27
C THR A 91 0.53 -5.64 -11.11
N GLU A 92 -0.77 -5.90 -11.23
CA GLU A 92 -1.69 -5.03 -11.97
C GLU A 92 -1.78 -3.64 -11.34
N VAL A 93 -2.00 -3.57 -10.02
CA VAL A 93 -2.14 -2.32 -9.29
C VAL A 93 -0.84 -1.53 -9.33
N VAL A 94 0.29 -2.18 -9.06
CA VAL A 94 1.60 -1.52 -9.15
C VAL A 94 1.84 -0.99 -10.56
N SER A 95 1.49 -1.76 -11.60
CA SER A 95 1.62 -1.31 -13.00
C SER A 95 0.79 -0.06 -13.29
N ARG A 96 -0.46 -0.02 -12.80
CA ARG A 96 -1.35 1.15 -12.96
C ARG A 96 -0.85 2.35 -12.14
N MET A 97 -0.35 2.13 -10.92
CA MET A 97 0.25 3.18 -10.10
C MET A 97 1.54 3.74 -10.71
N TRP A 98 2.32 2.92 -11.42
CA TRP A 98 3.50 3.39 -12.14
C TRP A 98 3.15 4.21 -13.39
N ALA A 99 2.01 3.92 -14.00
CA ALA A 99 1.49 4.68 -15.15
C ALA A 99 0.71 5.95 -14.74
N GLY A 100 0.14 5.96 -13.53
CA GLY A 100 -0.66 7.04 -12.98
C GLY A 100 0.14 8.08 -12.20
N GLU A 101 -0.56 9.12 -11.75
CA GLU A 101 0.01 10.18 -10.91
C GLU A 101 -0.49 10.05 -9.47
N ALA A 102 0.46 10.03 -8.53
CA ALA A 102 0.18 10.08 -7.10
C ALA A 102 -0.45 11.44 -6.71
N PRO A 103 -1.18 11.54 -5.59
CA PRO A 103 -1.39 10.51 -4.56
C PRO A 103 -2.49 9.49 -4.88
N PHE A 104 -2.22 8.22 -4.55
CA PHE A 104 -3.19 7.12 -4.53
C PHE A 104 -3.75 6.95 -3.11
N ARG A 105 -5.00 6.53 -2.97
CA ARG A 105 -5.67 6.44 -1.67
C ARG A 105 -6.43 5.14 -1.51
N LEU A 106 -6.16 4.46 -0.40
CA LEU A 106 -6.98 3.36 0.09
C LEU A 106 -8.14 3.94 0.91
N VAL A 107 -9.36 3.82 0.39
CA VAL A 107 -10.59 4.29 1.04
C VAL A 107 -11.31 3.08 1.60
N VAL A 108 -11.63 3.10 2.89
CA VAL A 108 -12.37 2.03 3.56
C VAL A 108 -13.72 2.56 4.01
N ARG A 109 -14.81 1.89 3.62
CA ARG A 109 -16.15 2.25 4.08
C ARG A 109 -16.36 1.74 5.51
N GLU A 110 -16.83 2.61 6.41
CA GLU A 110 -17.08 2.25 7.82
C GLU A 110 -18.04 1.05 7.96
N ALA A 111 -19.10 0.98 7.14
CA ALA A 111 -20.04 -0.13 7.15
C ALA A 111 -19.42 -1.49 6.76
N ALA A 112 -18.34 -1.47 5.97
CA ALA A 112 -17.57 -2.65 5.60
C ALA A 112 -16.40 -2.89 6.57
N ALA A 113 -16.10 -1.95 7.45
CA ALA A 113 -14.95 -2.05 8.32
C ALA A 113 -15.08 -3.20 9.33
N GLY A 114 -16.29 -3.58 9.79
CA GLY A 114 -16.51 -4.75 10.65
C GLY A 114 -15.44 -4.90 11.75
N ASP A 115 -14.70 -6.01 11.70
CA ASP A 115 -13.62 -6.36 12.63
C ASP A 115 -12.30 -5.57 12.40
N THR A 116 -12.19 -4.81 11.32
CA THR A 116 -11.03 -3.97 10.99
C THR A 116 -11.09 -2.56 11.60
N LEU A 117 -12.22 -2.18 12.20
CA LEU A 117 -12.39 -0.87 12.84
C LEU A 117 -11.29 -0.53 13.88
N PRO A 118 -10.80 -1.48 14.73
CA PRO A 118 -9.68 -1.22 15.62
C PRO A 118 -8.40 -0.84 14.89
N VAL A 119 -8.12 -1.50 13.74
CA VAL A 119 -6.96 -1.23 12.89
C VAL A 119 -7.07 0.17 12.27
N CYS A 120 -8.27 0.53 11.77
CA CYS A 120 -8.53 1.88 11.26
C CYS A 120 -8.30 2.95 12.33
N LYS A 121 -8.71 2.69 13.58
CA LYS A 121 -8.46 3.60 14.72
C LYS A 121 -6.98 3.72 15.07
N GLU A 122 -6.22 2.63 15.04
CA GLU A 122 -4.76 2.67 15.23
C GLU A 122 -4.09 3.53 14.16
N LEU A 123 -4.42 3.30 12.88
CA LEU A 123 -3.88 4.07 11.77
C LEU A 123 -4.25 5.56 11.86
N ALA A 124 -5.47 5.87 12.30
CA ALA A 124 -5.88 7.25 12.55
C ALA A 124 -5.07 7.89 13.70
N GLY A 125 -4.82 7.15 14.80
CA GLY A 125 -3.98 7.61 15.90
C GLY A 125 -2.52 7.84 15.50
N LEU A 126 -2.02 7.10 14.50
CA LEU A 126 -0.70 7.27 13.91
C LEU A 126 -0.66 8.38 12.84
N GLY A 127 -1.80 9.03 12.54
CA GLY A 127 -1.89 10.04 11.50
C GLY A 127 -1.70 9.48 10.08
N LEU A 128 -1.96 8.18 9.88
CA LEU A 128 -1.89 7.48 8.58
C LEU A 128 -3.27 7.31 7.93
N MET A 129 -4.35 7.56 8.66
CA MET A 129 -5.72 7.48 8.17
C MET A 129 -6.53 8.68 8.65
N ARG A 130 -7.49 9.13 7.81
CA ARG A 130 -8.42 10.20 8.14
C ARG A 130 -9.85 9.70 8.02
N ALA A 131 -10.67 9.99 9.03
CA ALA A 131 -12.10 9.73 8.98
C ALA A 131 -12.84 10.92 8.36
N TYR A 132 -13.82 10.61 7.51
CA TYR A 132 -14.74 11.58 6.93
C TYR A 132 -16.16 11.22 7.34
N GLY A 133 -16.94 12.20 7.77
CA GLY A 133 -18.34 11.94 8.15
C GLY A 133 -19.22 11.55 6.96
N ARG A 134 -18.86 11.98 5.74
CA ARG A 134 -19.55 11.66 4.49
C ARG A 134 -18.59 11.65 3.30
N SER A 135 -18.94 10.93 2.23
CA SER A 135 -18.17 10.85 1.00
C SER A 135 -17.98 12.21 0.32
N GLU A 136 -18.92 13.14 0.44
CA GLU A 136 -18.77 14.47 -0.19
C GLU A 136 -17.64 15.29 0.45
N ALA A 137 -17.30 15.02 1.72
CA ALA A 137 -16.17 15.67 2.36
C ALA A 137 -14.83 15.16 1.80
N LEU A 138 -14.75 13.86 1.51
CA LEU A 138 -13.62 13.27 0.81
C LEU A 138 -13.54 13.83 -0.62
N ALA A 139 -14.63 13.80 -1.39
CA ALA A 139 -14.66 14.31 -2.76
C ALA A 139 -14.20 15.78 -2.85
N ARG A 140 -14.68 16.63 -1.93
CA ARG A 140 -14.24 18.03 -1.84
C ARG A 140 -12.75 18.18 -1.53
N GLU A 141 -12.18 17.33 -0.68
CA GLU A 141 -10.74 17.34 -0.42
C GLU A 141 -9.93 16.90 -1.64
N LEU A 142 -10.45 15.95 -2.41
CA LEU A 142 -9.83 15.48 -3.65
C LEU A 142 -10.01 16.46 -4.82
N GLY A 143 -10.99 17.36 -4.76
CA GLY A 143 -11.35 18.23 -5.88
C GLY A 143 -12.09 17.49 -7.00
N VAL A 144 -12.78 16.40 -6.66
CA VAL A 144 -13.53 15.54 -7.58
C VAL A 144 -15.04 15.73 -7.35
N PRO A 145 -15.89 15.54 -8.37
CA PRO A 145 -17.34 15.77 -8.28
C PRO A 145 -18.06 14.86 -7.27
#